data_AF-A0A3R8V692-F1
#
_entry.id   AF-A0A3R8V692-F1
#
_cell.length_a   1.000
_cell.length_b   1.000
_cell.length_c   1.000
_cell.angle_alpha   90.00
_cell.angle_beta   90.00
_cell.angle_gamma   90.00
#
_symmetry.space_group_name_H-M   'P 1'
#
loop_
_entity.id
_entity.type
_entity.pdbx_description
1 polymer ?
#
loop_
_entity_poly.entity_id
_entity_poly.type
_entity_poly.pdbx_seq_one_letter_code
_entity_poly.pdbx_strand_id
1 'polypeptide(L)'
;MVYLGEKLEICRVVPFNWSDTWLVVVSGDGINVCGHALMKAGSYYFHILGWVERPWYMNDEGYDRYKREGAKRELFRRKVTMPNPQGAQRKLEELSLKPWVWLGVPNNCVSYVEEIFKAGGINDFSFINCPIGWR
;
A
#
# COMPACT_ATOMS: atom_id res chain seq x y z
N MET A 1 11.12 -3.83 -18.19
CA MET A 1 11.14 -3.23 -16.84
C MET A 1 9.77 -3.51 -16.23
N VAL A 2 9.69 -4.06 -15.02
CA VAL A 2 8.40 -4.42 -14.40
C VAL A 2 7.62 -3.16 -14.07
N TYR A 3 6.35 -3.08 -14.46
CA TYR A 3 5.48 -1.95 -14.08
C TYR A 3 5.28 -1.91 -12.56
N LEU A 4 5.52 -0.75 -11.94
CA LEU A 4 5.33 -0.51 -10.50
C LEU A 4 4.23 0.51 -10.18
N GLY A 5 3.63 1.14 -11.19
CA GLY A 5 2.76 2.29 -11.00
C GLY A 5 3.44 3.62 -11.32
N GLU A 6 2.80 4.69 -10.89
CA GLU A 6 3.22 6.08 -11.06
C GLU A 6 3.58 6.70 -9.70
N LYS A 7 4.26 7.84 -9.70
CA LYS A 7 4.45 8.66 -8.50
C LYS A 7 3.31 9.65 -8.37
N LEU A 8 2.80 9.81 -7.15
CA LEU A 8 1.79 10.82 -6.88
C LEU A 8 2.47 12.20 -6.84
N GLU A 9 2.57 12.87 -7.99
CA GLU A 9 3.23 14.19 -8.11
C GLU A 9 2.33 15.36 -7.69
N ILE A 10 1.03 15.11 -7.51
CA ILE A 10 0.04 16.15 -7.19
C ILE A 10 -0.86 15.61 -6.08
N CYS A 11 -0.98 16.37 -4.98
CA CYS A 11 -2.04 16.15 -3.99
C CYS A 11 -3.37 16.33 -4.73
N ARG A 12 -4.05 15.23 -5.06
CA ARG A 12 -5.33 15.31 -5.76
C ARG A 12 -6.29 16.12 -4.88
N VAL A 13 -6.79 17.23 -5.42
CA VAL A 13 -7.78 18.13 -4.77
C VAL A 13 -9.07 17.37 -4.39
N VAL A 14 -9.29 16.16 -4.94
CA VAL A 14 -10.39 15.27 -4.61
C VAL A 14 -9.87 14.08 -3.78
N PRO A 15 -10.38 13.88 -2.54
CA PRO A 15 -10.03 12.74 -1.70
C PRO A 15 -10.32 11.40 -2.38
N PHE A 16 -9.52 10.37 -2.07
CA PHE A 16 -9.80 9.01 -2.51
C PHE A 16 -11.07 8.46 -1.84
N ASN A 17 -11.70 7.46 -2.45
CA ASN A 17 -12.87 6.83 -1.86
C ASN A 17 -12.49 5.85 -0.74
N TRP A 18 -12.32 6.39 0.47
CA TRP A 18 -11.98 5.63 1.67
C TRP A 18 -13.11 4.74 2.21
N SER A 19 -14.34 4.87 1.68
CA SER A 19 -15.43 3.94 2.01
C SER A 19 -15.27 2.56 1.35
N ASP A 20 -14.46 2.49 0.29
CA ASP A 20 -14.05 1.25 -0.38
C ASP A 20 -12.54 1.03 -0.20
N THR A 21 -12.15 0.73 1.05
CA THR A 21 -10.75 0.48 1.40
C THR A 21 -10.46 -1.01 1.57
N TRP A 22 -9.35 -1.47 1.02
CA TRP A 22 -8.90 -2.86 1.13
C TRP A 22 -7.42 -2.93 1.47
N LEU A 23 -7.08 -3.85 2.35
CA LEU A 23 -5.74 -4.42 2.44
C LEU A 23 -5.60 -5.47 1.34
N VAL A 24 -4.53 -5.40 0.56
CA VAL A 24 -4.23 -6.36 -0.50
C VAL A 24 -2.82 -6.87 -0.31
N VAL A 25 -2.65 -8.18 -0.28
CA VAL A 25 -1.33 -8.80 -0.16
C VAL A 25 -1.07 -9.65 -1.39
N VAL A 26 0.07 -9.39 -2.04
CA VAL A 26 0.55 -10.17 -3.18
C VAL A 26 1.83 -10.93 -2.80
N SER A 27 2.28 -11.84 -3.65
CA SER A 27 3.57 -12.50 -3.48
C SER A 27 4.73 -11.49 -3.45
N GLY A 28 5.75 -11.77 -2.63
CA GLY A 28 6.99 -10.98 -2.60
C GLY A 28 7.82 -11.19 -3.86
N ASP A 29 8.99 -10.53 -3.91
CA ASP A 29 10.00 -10.79 -4.94
C ASP A 29 10.93 -11.94 -4.53
N GLY A 30 11.28 -12.79 -5.49
CA GLY A 30 12.22 -13.89 -5.29
C GLY A 30 11.83 -14.84 -4.15
N ILE A 31 12.73 -15.05 -3.20
CA ILE A 31 12.56 -15.96 -2.05
C ILE A 31 11.74 -15.30 -0.92
N ASN A 32 11.28 -14.05 -1.08
CA ASN A 32 10.51 -13.37 -0.04
C ASN A 32 9.11 -14.00 0.13
N VAL A 33 9.04 -14.97 1.05
CA VAL A 33 7.81 -15.68 1.43
C VAL A 33 6.83 -14.79 2.21
N CYS A 34 7.26 -13.64 2.71
CA CYS A 34 6.41 -12.80 3.55
C CYS A 34 5.28 -12.12 2.76
N GLY A 35 5.42 -12.01 1.43
CA GLY A 35 4.48 -11.27 0.60
C GLY A 35 4.81 -9.77 0.54
N HIS A 36 3.97 -9.04 -0.18
CA HIS A 36 4.08 -7.60 -0.36
C HIS A 36 2.72 -6.95 -0.11
N ALA A 37 2.68 -5.99 0.81
CA ALA A 37 1.46 -5.31 1.21
C ALA A 37 1.19 -4.10 0.32
N LEU A 38 -0.08 -3.97 -0.08
CA LEU A 38 -0.64 -2.82 -0.76
C LEU A 38 -1.93 -2.40 -0.05
N MET A 39 -2.32 -1.15 -0.23
CA MET A 39 -3.62 -0.63 0.15
C MET A 39 -4.39 -0.24 -1.12
N LYS A 40 -5.68 -0.57 -1.18
CA LYS A 40 -6.62 -0.03 -2.17
C LYS A 40 -7.55 0.98 -1.50
N ALA A 41 -7.76 2.14 -2.12
CA ALA A 41 -8.79 3.11 -1.75
C ALA A 41 -9.58 3.49 -3.02
N GLY A 42 -10.84 3.06 -3.12
CA GLY A 42 -11.62 3.17 -4.35
C GLY A 42 -10.96 2.40 -5.48
N SER A 43 -10.74 3.04 -6.64
CA SER A 43 -10.10 2.43 -7.82
C SER A 43 -8.58 2.55 -7.85
N TYR A 44 -7.94 2.94 -6.74
CA TYR A 44 -6.50 3.18 -6.68
C TYR A 44 -5.82 2.28 -5.66
N TYR A 45 -4.65 1.79 -6.02
CA TYR A 45 -3.76 0.97 -5.20
C TYR A 45 -2.50 1.78 -4.88
N PHE A 46 -1.97 1.58 -3.68
CA PHE A 46 -0.79 2.27 -3.15
C PHE A 46 0.16 1.26 -2.52
N HIS A 47 1.45 1.42 -2.79
CA HIS A 47 2.50 0.64 -2.14
C HIS A 47 3.83 1.36 -2.19
N ILE A 48 4.81 0.82 -1.47
CA ILE A 48 6.20 1.28 -1.54
C ILE A 48 7.11 0.15 -1.95
N LEU A 49 8.11 0.42 -2.79
CA LEU A 49 9.14 -0.53 -3.20
C LEU A 49 10.40 0.25 -3.59
N GLY A 50 11.53 -0.02 -2.91
CA GLY A 50 12.81 0.66 -3.14
C GLY A 50 13.50 1.09 -1.84
N TRP A 51 14.80 1.33 -1.88
CA TRP A 51 15.61 1.67 -0.69
C TRP A 51 15.36 3.09 -0.16
N VAL A 52 15.21 4.08 -1.05
CA VAL A 52 14.89 5.47 -0.72
C VAL A 52 13.99 5.97 -1.83
N GLU A 53 12.69 5.75 -1.68
CA GLU A 53 11.75 5.85 -2.80
C GLU A 53 10.45 6.52 -2.36
N ARG A 54 9.79 7.29 -3.23
CA ARG A 54 8.41 7.73 -2.97
C ARG A 54 7.41 6.59 -3.22
N PRO A 55 6.27 6.53 -2.52
CA PRO A 55 5.22 5.57 -2.80
C PRO A 55 4.78 5.57 -4.26
N TRP A 56 4.43 4.39 -4.73
CA TRP A 56 3.84 4.14 -6.02
C TRP A 56 2.32 4.08 -5.88
N TYR A 57 1.61 4.58 -6.89
CA TYR A 57 0.17 4.42 -7.00
C TYR A 57 -0.24 3.95 -8.39
N MET A 58 -1.35 3.23 -8.49
CA MET A 58 -1.87 2.72 -9.77
C MET A 58 -3.39 2.58 -9.71
N ASN A 59 -4.06 2.62 -10.86
CA ASN A 59 -5.49 2.29 -10.97
C ASN A 59 -5.70 0.77 -11.10
N ASP A 60 -6.95 0.33 -11.26
CA ASP A 60 -7.29 -1.09 -11.43
C ASP A 60 -6.57 -1.76 -12.62
N GLU A 61 -6.51 -1.10 -13.78
CA GLU A 61 -5.77 -1.60 -14.95
C GLU A 61 -4.26 -1.71 -14.68
N GLY A 62 -3.70 -0.70 -14.01
CA GLY A 62 -2.32 -0.70 -13.55
C GLY A 62 -2.05 -1.83 -12.56
N TYR A 63 -2.99 -2.17 -11.68
CA TYR A 63 -2.85 -3.29 -10.75
C TYR A 63 -2.81 -4.64 -11.47
N ASP A 64 -3.64 -4.84 -12.50
CA ASP A 64 -3.57 -6.05 -13.33
C ASP A 64 -2.26 -6.14 -14.11
N ARG A 65 -1.78 -5.01 -14.63
CA ARG A 65 -0.47 -4.91 -15.27
C ARG A 65 0.66 -5.22 -14.30
N TYR A 66 0.63 -4.66 -13.08
CA TYR A 66 1.60 -4.89 -12.00
C TYR A 66 1.70 -6.39 -11.67
N LYS A 67 0.57 -7.07 -11.52
CA LYS A 67 0.57 -8.53 -11.28
C LYS A 67 1.14 -9.31 -12.46
N ARG A 68 0.69 -9.01 -13.68
CA ARG A 68 1.10 -9.75 -14.88
C ARG A 68 2.59 -9.57 -15.20
N GLU A 69 3.07 -8.34 -15.21
CA GLU A 69 4.46 -8.03 -15.57
C GLU A 69 5.45 -8.35 -14.45
N GLY A 70 5.02 -8.25 -13.19
CA GLY A 70 5.82 -8.60 -12.01
C GLY A 70 5.71 -10.06 -11.59
N ALA A 71 4.98 -10.90 -12.33
CA ALA A 71 4.63 -12.27 -11.95
C ALA A 71 4.10 -12.38 -10.51
N LYS A 72 3.33 -11.38 -10.05
CA LYS A 72 2.77 -11.34 -8.70
C LYS A 72 1.46 -12.11 -8.65
N ARG A 73 1.27 -12.90 -7.60
CA ARG A 73 -0.01 -13.54 -7.28
C ARG A 73 -0.65 -12.82 -6.11
N GLU A 74 -1.92 -12.43 -6.23
CA GLU A 74 -2.69 -11.99 -5.08
C GLU A 74 -2.91 -13.17 -4.13
N LEU A 75 -2.49 -13.00 -2.89
CA LEU A 75 -2.57 -14.03 -1.85
C LEU A 75 -3.88 -13.90 -1.09
N PHE A 76 -4.25 -12.67 -0.72
CA PHE A 76 -5.58 -12.34 -0.22
C PHE A 76 -5.83 -10.83 -0.34
N ARG A 77 -7.11 -10.48 -0.18
CA ARG A 77 -7.55 -9.12 0.11
C ARG A 77 -8.55 -9.14 1.26
N ARG A 78 -8.55 -8.08 2.07
CA ARG A 78 -9.49 -7.91 3.19
C ARG A 78 -10.07 -6.51 3.14
N LYS A 79 -11.40 -6.41 3.23
CA LYS A 79 -12.07 -5.11 3.31
C LYS A 79 -11.75 -4.48 4.67
N VAL A 80 -11.46 -3.19 4.65
CA VAL A 80 -11.08 -2.41 5.83
C VAL A 80 -12.01 -1.21 5.91
N THR A 81 -12.69 -1.06 7.04
CA THR A 81 -13.45 0.15 7.34
C THR A 81 -12.49 1.20 7.90
N MET A 82 -12.54 2.42 7.38
CA MET A 82 -11.73 3.56 7.83
C MET A 82 -12.59 4.51 8.67
N PRO A 83 -12.52 4.48 10.02
CA PRO A 83 -13.28 5.40 10.88
C PRO A 83 -12.91 6.87 10.69
N ASN A 84 -11.66 7.15 10.30
CA ASN A 84 -11.13 8.48 10.05
C ASN A 84 -10.56 8.62 8.63
N PRO A 85 -11.42 8.70 7.58
CA PRO A 85 -10.99 8.87 6.19
C PRO A 85 -10.06 10.06 5.96
N GLN A 86 -10.31 11.17 6.66
CA GLN A 86 -9.51 12.39 6.53
C GLN A 86 -8.10 12.22 7.12
N GLY A 87 -7.96 11.42 8.17
CA GLY A 87 -6.65 11.04 8.70
C GLY A 87 -5.87 10.17 7.72
N ALA A 88 -6.52 9.18 7.11
CA ALA A 88 -5.91 8.34 6.08
C ALA A 88 -5.46 9.15 4.85
N GLN A 89 -6.31 10.06 4.36
CA GLN A 89 -5.97 10.95 3.24
C GLN A 89 -4.73 11.80 3.52
N ARG A 90 -4.70 12.51 4.66
CA ARG A 90 -3.57 13.37 5.04
C ARG A 90 -2.28 12.58 5.19
N LYS A 91 -2.34 11.38 5.80
CA LYS A 91 -1.15 10.53 5.95
C LYS A 91 -0.66 10.01 4.61
N LEU A 92 -1.55 9.58 3.72
CA LEU A 92 -1.18 9.17 2.37
C LEU A 92 -0.47 10.29 1.60
N GLU A 93 -0.99 11.52 1.67
CA GLU A 93 -0.37 12.70 1.05
C GLU A 93 1.00 12.99 1.67
N GLU A 94 1.11 13.00 3.00
CA GLU A 94 2.37 13.20 3.72
C GLU A 94 3.45 12.21 3.27
N LEU A 95 3.11 10.92 3.20
CA LEU A 95 4.04 9.86 2.79
C LEU A 95 4.36 9.90 1.29
N SER A 96 3.49 10.49 0.47
CA SER A 96 3.73 10.66 -0.96
C SER A 96 4.71 11.81 -1.26
N LEU A 97 4.80 12.81 -0.36
CA LEU A 97 5.67 13.98 -0.52
C LEU A 97 7.14 13.72 -0.18
N LYS A 98 7.42 12.72 0.67
CA LYS A 98 8.77 12.44 1.18
C LYS A 98 9.25 11.05 0.72
N PRO A 99 10.54 10.90 0.39
CA PRO A 99 11.12 9.58 0.18
C PRO A 99 10.95 8.71 1.44
N TRP A 100 10.46 7.50 1.24
CA TRP A 100 10.38 6.45 2.23
C TRP A 100 11.71 5.69 2.26
N VAL A 101 12.43 5.78 3.38
CA VAL A 101 13.73 5.12 3.57
C VAL A 101 13.50 3.71 4.08
N TRP A 102 13.81 2.69 3.27
CA TRP A 102 13.65 1.30 3.66
C TRP A 102 14.67 0.91 4.73
N LEU A 103 14.19 0.52 5.91
CA LEU A 103 15.02 0.12 7.06
C LEU A 103 14.88 -1.38 7.40
N GLY A 104 14.35 -2.17 6.47
CA GLY A 104 14.13 -3.59 6.67
C GLY A 104 12.82 -3.84 7.40
N VAL A 105 12.87 -4.03 8.72
CA VAL A 105 11.68 -4.30 9.56
C VAL A 105 10.91 -3.01 9.92
N PRO A 106 11.55 -1.92 10.38
CA PRO A 106 10.81 -0.75 10.86
C PRO A 106 10.14 0.06 9.74
N ASN A 107 10.71 0.06 8.54
CA ASN A 107 10.32 0.96 7.46
C ASN A 107 10.28 0.18 6.12
N ASN A 108 9.10 -0.29 5.72
CA ASN A 108 8.89 -1.18 4.57
C ASN A 108 7.43 -1.15 4.07
N CYS A 109 7.04 -2.09 3.19
CA CYS A 109 5.68 -2.15 2.67
C CYS A 109 4.60 -2.40 3.72
N VAL A 110 4.92 -3.11 4.81
CA VAL A 110 4.03 -3.31 5.95
C VAL A 110 3.80 -2.01 6.68
N SER A 111 4.87 -1.40 7.20
CA SER A 111 4.76 -0.18 8.01
C SER A 111 4.17 0.99 7.22
N TYR A 112 4.38 1.04 5.90
CA TYR A 112 3.72 2.00 5.03
C TYR A 112 2.18 1.88 5.08
N VAL A 113 1.65 0.67 4.92
CA VAL A 113 0.19 0.43 5.01
C VAL A 113 -0.30 0.65 6.44
N GLU A 114 0.48 0.23 7.44
CA GLU A 114 0.14 0.44 8.84
C GLU A 114 -0.03 1.92 9.19
N GLU A 115 0.90 2.78 8.77
CA GLU A 115 0.85 4.21 9.09
C GLU A 115 -0.43 4.86 8.56
N ILE A 116 -0.83 4.51 7.34
CA ILE A 116 -2.05 5.02 6.73
C ILE A 116 -3.28 4.48 7.47
N PHE A 117 -3.30 3.20 7.83
CA PHE A 117 -4.43 2.58 8.55
C PHE A 117 -4.58 3.14 9.97
N LYS A 118 -3.47 3.30 10.69
CA LYS A 118 -3.43 3.93 12.03
C LYS A 118 -3.94 5.37 11.96
N ALA A 119 -3.47 6.16 10.99
CA ALA A 119 -4.00 7.50 10.75
C ALA A 119 -5.49 7.50 10.36
N GLY A 120 -5.92 6.45 9.65
CA GLY A 120 -7.31 6.12 9.32
C GLY A 120 -8.20 5.76 10.50
N GLY A 121 -7.68 5.76 11.73
CA GLY A 121 -8.44 5.47 12.95
C GLY A 121 -8.55 3.99 13.28
N ILE A 122 -7.66 3.16 12.74
CA ILE A 122 -7.67 1.72 12.99
C ILE A 122 -6.64 1.38 14.06
N ASN A 123 -7.13 0.90 15.20
CA ASN A 123 -6.31 0.63 16.38
C ASN A 123 -5.90 -0.85 16.53
N ASP A 124 -6.59 -1.78 15.85
CA ASP A 124 -6.47 -3.23 16.05
C ASP A 124 -5.55 -3.95 15.05
N PHE A 125 -4.53 -3.27 14.53
CA PHE A 125 -3.57 -3.93 13.65
C PHE A 125 -2.14 -3.87 14.20
N SER A 126 -1.73 -4.98 14.81
CA SER A 126 -0.32 -5.38 14.89
C SER A 126 -0.03 -6.21 13.66
N PHE A 127 0.36 -5.55 12.56
CA PHE A 127 0.71 -6.28 11.37
C PHE A 127 2.13 -6.84 11.57
N ILE A 128 2.22 -8.16 11.83
CA ILE A 128 3.50 -8.88 11.83
C ILE A 128 4.21 -8.55 10.51
N ASN A 129 5.54 -8.43 10.51
CA ASN A 129 6.30 -8.08 9.30
C ASN A 129 6.26 -9.12 8.16
N CYS A 130 5.35 -10.08 8.26
CA CYS A 130 5.04 -11.11 7.28
C CYS A 130 3.57 -10.93 6.82
N PRO A 131 3.29 -10.15 5.76
CA PRO A 131 1.95 -9.92 5.22
C PRO A 131 1.08 -11.16 5.04
N ILE A 132 1.66 -12.30 4.65
CA ILE A 132 0.94 -13.57 4.53
C ILE A 132 0.21 -13.96 5.83
N GLY A 133 0.80 -13.64 6.99
CA GLY A 133 0.22 -13.95 8.29
C GLY A 133 -1.02 -13.11 8.65
N TRP A 134 -1.42 -12.13 7.84
CA TRP A 134 -2.61 -11.30 8.14
C TRP A 134 -3.90 -11.81 7.50
N ARG A 135 -3.84 -12.97 6.84
CA ARG A 135 -5.03 -13.69 6.38
C ARG A 135 -5.95 -14.02 7.55
#